data_AF-A0A2D3W1J5-F1
#
_entry.id   AF-A0A2D3W1J5-F1
#
_cell.length_a   1.000
_cell.length_b   1.000
_cell.length_c   1.000
_cell.angle_alpha   90.00
_cell.angle_beta   90.00
_cell.angle_gamma   90.00
#
_symmetry.space_group_name_H-M   'P 1'
#
loop_
_entity.id
_entity.type
_entity.pdbx_description
1 polymer ?
#
loop_
_entity_poly.entity_id
_entity_poly.type
_entity_poly.pdbx_seq_one_letter_code
_entity_poly.pdbx_strand_id
1 'polypeptide(L)'
;MNFEPYPFEKLNDLLKGITPNCEYESAVLTIGEPQFQTPLFIQDTLKENITLLNKYPKSAGEEYLKSAQREFIKKRFGLELKETQIIPTFGTREVLFNFPQFLLYDISEPVMAYT
;
A
#
# COMPACT_ATOMS: atom_id res chain seq x y z
N MET A 1 -3.16 -16.94 -16.54
CA MET A 1 -2.43 -15.88 -15.82
C MET A 1 -0.97 -16.27 -15.85
N ASN A 2 -0.11 -15.47 -16.46
CA ASN A 2 1.33 -15.70 -16.44
C ASN A 2 1.89 -14.90 -15.27
N PHE A 3 2.65 -15.54 -14.39
CA PHE A 3 3.28 -14.87 -13.25
C PHE A 3 4.69 -14.48 -13.65
N GLU A 4 4.89 -13.18 -13.83
CA GLU A 4 6.22 -12.61 -14.05
C GLU A 4 6.98 -12.55 -12.71
N PRO A 5 8.30 -12.81 -12.71
CA PRO A 5 9.11 -12.63 -11.52
C PRO A 5 9.16 -11.16 -11.12
N TYR A 6 9.25 -10.92 -9.81
CA TYR A 6 9.35 -9.56 -9.30
C TYR A 6 10.65 -8.89 -9.77
N PRO A 7 10.69 -7.53 -9.85
CA PRO A 7 11.89 -6.82 -10.28
C PRO A 7 13.16 -7.16 -9.48
N PHE A 8 13.03 -7.42 -8.16
CA PHE A 8 14.18 -7.79 -7.33
C PHE A 8 14.72 -9.20 -7.66
N GLU A 9 13.86 -10.13 -8.10
CA GLU A 9 14.29 -11.46 -8.53
C GLU A 9 15.08 -11.34 -9.84
N LYS A 10 14.57 -10.55 -10.79
CA LYS A 10 15.29 -10.22 -12.04
C LYS A 10 16.66 -9.58 -11.76
N LEU A 11 16.74 -8.70 -10.75
CA LEU A 11 18.01 -8.09 -10.35
C LEU A 11 18.97 -9.10 -9.70
N ASN A 12 18.48 -9.99 -8.84
CA ASN A 12 19.29 -11.04 -8.23
C ASN A 12 19.89 -11.97 -9.28
N ASP A 13 19.10 -12.34 -10.29
CA ASP A 13 19.58 -13.15 -11.42
C ASP A 13 20.64 -12.41 -12.24
N LEU A 14 20.46 -11.10 -12.47
CA LEU A 14 21.42 -10.27 -13.18
C LEU A 14 22.78 -10.18 -12.46
N LEU A 15 22.77 -10.12 -11.13
CA LEU A 15 23.99 -9.99 -10.32
C LEU A 15 24.64 -11.34 -9.97
N LYS A 16 24.07 -12.44 -10.43
CA LYS A 16 24.52 -13.78 -10.10
C LYS A 16 25.97 -14.01 -10.53
N GLY A 17 26.80 -14.42 -9.57
CA GLY A 17 28.23 -14.70 -9.78
C GLY A 17 29.14 -13.47 -9.70
N ILE A 18 28.59 -12.27 -9.47
CA ILE A 18 29.38 -11.07 -9.22
C ILE A 18 29.75 -11.04 -7.73
N THR A 19 31.04 -10.93 -7.43
CA THR A 19 31.53 -10.75 -6.05
C THR A 19 31.75 -9.25 -5.78
N PRO A 20 31.03 -8.65 -4.81
CA PRO A 20 31.27 -7.27 -4.41
C PRO A 20 32.68 -7.07 -3.84
N ASN A 21 33.22 -5.85 -3.97
CA ASN A 21 34.50 -5.51 -3.34
C ASN A 21 34.34 -5.55 -1.80
N CYS A 22 35.17 -6.36 -1.13
CA CYS A 22 35.14 -6.55 0.32
C CYS A 22 35.68 -5.38 1.14
N GLU A 23 36.36 -4.41 0.50
CA GLU A 23 36.84 -3.20 1.16
C GLU A 23 35.73 -2.20 1.51
N TYR A 24 34.52 -2.38 0.95
CA TYR A 24 33.39 -1.46 1.10
C TYR A 24 32.17 -2.15 1.71
N GLU A 25 31.42 -1.40 2.52
CA GLU A 25 30.12 -1.82 3.01
C GLU A 25 29.07 -1.77 1.89
N SER A 26 28.17 -2.75 1.87
CA SER A 26 27.11 -2.83 0.86
C SER A 26 26.03 -1.79 1.11
N ALA A 27 25.78 -0.93 0.12
CA ALA A 27 24.65 -0.01 0.11
C ALA A 27 23.47 -0.60 -0.68
N VAL A 28 22.38 -0.95 0.02
CA VAL A 28 21.16 -1.47 -0.62
C VAL A 28 20.26 -0.31 -1.02
N LEU A 29 20.27 0.02 -2.31
CA LEU A 29 19.46 1.10 -2.91
C LEU A 29 18.39 0.55 -3.88
N THR A 30 18.11 -0.75 -3.80
CA THR A 30 17.35 -1.49 -4.81
C THR A 30 15.88 -1.70 -4.43
N ILE A 31 15.55 -1.54 -3.15
CA ILE A 31 14.20 -1.77 -2.60
C ILE A 31 13.65 -0.45 -2.09
N GLY A 32 12.47 -0.07 -2.58
CA GLY A 32 11.77 1.17 -2.21
C GLY A 32 10.94 1.05 -0.93
N GLU A 33 11.51 0.49 0.15
CA GLU A 33 10.82 0.35 1.43
C GLU A 33 11.43 1.28 2.51
N PRO A 34 10.61 1.92 3.36
CA PRO A 34 11.12 2.81 4.39
C PRO A 34 11.88 2.02 5.47
N GLN A 35 13.07 2.50 5.82
CA GLN A 35 13.93 1.90 6.86
C GLN A 35 13.76 2.53 8.25
N PHE A 36 12.85 3.49 8.39
CA PHE A 36 12.61 4.18 9.65
C PHE A 36 11.60 3.44 10.52
N GLN A 37 11.74 3.58 11.84
CA GLN A 37 10.79 3.02 12.80
C GLN A 37 9.42 3.70 12.69
N THR A 38 8.36 2.94 12.90
CA THR A 38 7.00 3.49 13.00
C THR A 38 6.93 4.44 14.21
N PRO A 39 6.36 5.64 14.09
CA PRO A 39 6.21 6.58 15.22
C PRO A 39 5.52 5.96 16.45
N LEU A 40 6.04 6.24 17.65
CA LEU A 40 5.58 5.61 18.90
C LEU A 40 4.08 5.78 19.15
N PHE A 41 3.53 6.98 18.92
CA PHE A 41 2.11 7.23 19.16
C PHE A 41 1.18 6.33 18.34
N ILE A 42 1.61 5.89 17.14
CA ILE A 42 0.86 4.93 16.31
C ILE A 42 0.91 3.54 16.95
N GLN A 43 2.10 3.12 17.38
CA GLN A 43 2.29 1.83 18.05
C GLN A 43 1.49 1.76 19.36
N ASP A 44 1.49 2.83 20.15
CA ASP A 44 0.81 2.89 21.43
C ASP A 44 -0.71 2.90 21.25
N THR A 45 -1.21 3.66 20.26
CA THR A 45 -2.65 3.64 19.90
C THR A 45 -3.10 2.23 19.52
N LEU A 46 -2.29 1.47 18.77
CA LEU A 46 -2.61 0.08 18.43
C LEU A 46 -2.65 -0.81 19.69
N LYS A 47 -1.66 -0.69 20.59
CA LYS A 47 -1.61 -1.46 21.85
C LYS A 47 -2.84 -1.19 22.72
N GLU A 48 -3.23 0.07 22.86
CA GLU A 48 -4.39 0.49 23.65
C GLU A 48 -5.72 -0.08 23.12
N ASN A 49 -5.81 -0.33 21.81
CA ASN A 49 -7.03 -0.78 21.15
C ASN A 49 -7.07 -2.30 20.86
N ILE A 50 -6.11 -3.08 21.37
CA ILE A 50 -6.02 -4.53 21.08
C ILE A 50 -7.23 -5.35 21.57
N THR A 51 -7.97 -4.82 22.54
CA THR A 51 -9.21 -5.44 23.04
C THR A 51 -10.31 -5.50 21.99
N LEU A 52 -10.22 -4.72 20.90
CA LEU A 52 -11.18 -4.71 19.80
C LEU A 52 -10.98 -5.86 18.80
N LEU A 53 -9.91 -6.66 18.91
CA LEU A 53 -9.64 -7.78 17.99
C LEU A 53 -10.74 -8.85 17.98
N ASN A 54 -11.61 -8.89 18.98
CA ASN A 54 -12.76 -9.79 19.01
C ASN A 54 -13.97 -9.29 18.21
N LYS A 55 -13.87 -8.09 17.60
CA LYS A 55 -14.94 -7.49 16.80
C LYS A 55 -14.65 -7.63 15.32
N TYR A 56 -15.71 -7.89 14.55
CA TYR A 56 -15.63 -7.86 13.10
C TYR A 56 -15.67 -6.39 12.63
N PRO A 57 -14.65 -5.89 11.91
CA PRO A 57 -14.64 -4.51 11.44
C PRO A 57 -15.67 -4.30 10.33
N LYS A 58 -16.23 -3.10 10.23
CA LYS A 58 -17.12 -2.77 9.12
C LYS A 58 -16.34 -2.72 7.80
N SER A 59 -16.84 -3.39 6.76
CA SER A 59 -16.21 -3.35 5.43
C SER A 59 -16.11 -1.94 4.85
N ALA A 60 -17.03 -1.04 5.20
CA ALA A 60 -17.01 0.37 4.77
C ALA A 60 -15.98 1.23 5.53
N GLY A 61 -15.25 0.65 6.48
CA GLY A 61 -14.41 1.37 7.44
C GLY A 61 -15.21 2.09 8.53
N GLU A 62 -14.49 2.53 9.55
CA GLU A 62 -15.08 3.29 10.66
C GLU A 62 -15.17 4.79 10.35
N GLU A 63 -16.18 5.46 10.90
CA GLU A 63 -16.43 6.89 10.67
C GLU A 63 -15.26 7.78 11.10
N TYR A 64 -14.61 7.45 12.22
CA TYR A 64 -13.45 8.19 12.71
C TYR A 64 -12.28 8.13 11.71
N LEU A 65 -12.10 7.00 11.01
CA LEU A 65 -11.04 6.84 10.02
C LEU A 65 -11.33 7.69 8.78
N LYS A 66 -12.57 7.64 8.27
CA LYS A 66 -12.99 8.48 7.14
C LYS A 66 -12.83 9.97 7.45
N SER A 67 -13.22 10.39 8.66
CA SER A 67 -13.06 11.78 9.11
C SER A 67 -11.58 12.20 9.13
N ALA A 68 -10.71 11.37 9.71
CA ALA A 68 -9.27 11.64 9.76
C ALA A 68 -8.62 11.73 8.37
N GLN A 69 -8.97 10.81 7.46
CA GLN A 69 -8.46 10.83 6.08
C GLN A 69 -8.92 12.07 5.30
N ARG A 70 -10.19 12.47 5.44
CA ARG A 70 -10.72 13.69 4.83
C ARG A 70 -10.02 14.95 5.37
N GLU A 71 -9.79 15.00 6.67
CA GLU A 71 -9.08 16.12 7.29
C GLU A 71 -7.61 16.20 6.84
N PHE A 72 -6.95 15.05 6.68
CA PHE A 72 -5.62 15.00 6.05
C PHE A 72 -5.66 15.59 4.63
N ILE A 73 -6.63 15.20 3.81
CA ILE A 73 -6.77 15.70 2.43
C ILE A 73 -7.03 17.21 2.41
N LYS A 74 -7.90 17.70 3.30
CA LYS A 74 -8.16 19.13 3.46
C LYS A 74 -6.90 19.90 3.85
N LYS A 75 -6.15 19.44 4.86
CA LYS A 75 -4.92 20.10 5.30
C LYS A 75 -3.82 20.06 4.24
N ARG A 76 -3.65 18.92 3.58
CA ARG A 76 -2.53 18.67 2.65
C ARG A 76 -2.75 19.27 1.27
N PHE A 77 -4.00 19.32 0.80
CA PHE A 77 -4.35 19.70 -0.56
C PHE A 77 -5.38 20.84 -0.66
N GLY A 78 -5.95 21.31 0.46
CA GLY A 78 -6.97 22.35 0.46
C GLY A 78 -8.34 21.88 -0.04
N LEU A 79 -8.56 20.56 -0.16
CA LEU A 79 -9.76 19.97 -0.74
C LEU A 79 -10.70 19.43 0.33
N GLU A 80 -11.95 19.86 0.28
CA GLU A 80 -13.01 19.32 1.12
C GLU A 80 -13.75 18.19 0.39
N LEU A 81 -13.60 16.97 0.90
CA LEU A 81 -14.34 15.81 0.38
C LEU A 81 -15.64 15.59 1.17
N LYS A 82 -16.67 15.12 0.49
CA LYS A 82 -17.87 14.52 1.12
C LYS A 82 -17.54 13.11 1.63
N GLU A 83 -18.33 12.58 2.55
CA GLU A 83 -18.16 11.20 3.03
C GLU A 83 -18.28 10.17 1.90
N THR A 84 -19.15 10.42 0.92
CA THR A 84 -19.33 9.55 -0.26
C THR A 84 -18.17 9.59 -1.25
N GLN A 85 -17.18 10.45 -1.04
CA GLN A 85 -16.00 10.60 -1.91
C GLN A 85 -14.75 9.94 -1.32
N ILE A 86 -14.90 9.16 -0.25
CA ILE A 86 -13.77 8.47 0.38
C ILE A 86 -14.16 7.05 0.81
N ILE A 87 -13.28 6.09 0.49
CA ILE A 87 -13.43 4.68 0.87
C ILE A 87 -12.09 4.24 1.49
N PRO A 88 -12.07 3.87 2.79
CA PRO A 88 -10.91 3.25 3.41
C PRO A 88 -10.61 1.88 2.81
N THR A 89 -9.33 1.54 2.67
CA THR A 89 -8.85 0.31 2.00
C THR A 89 -7.63 -0.24 2.73
N PHE A 90 -7.32 -1.52 2.55
CA PHE A 90 -6.17 -2.19 3.16
C PHE A 90 -4.89 -1.96 2.36
N GLY A 91 -4.52 -0.69 2.24
CA GLY A 91 -3.38 -0.25 1.46
C GLY A 91 -3.67 -0.13 -0.03
N THR A 92 -2.78 0.55 -0.75
CA THR A 92 -3.01 0.92 -2.16
C THR A 92 -2.97 -0.26 -3.12
N ARG A 93 -2.18 -1.31 -2.81
CA ARG A 93 -1.99 -2.47 -3.68
C ARG A 93 -3.29 -3.22 -3.96
N GLU A 94 -4.14 -3.42 -2.95
CA GLU A 94 -5.41 -4.14 -3.17
C GLU A 94 -6.34 -3.38 -4.11
N VAL A 95 -6.39 -2.05 -3.98
CA VAL A 95 -7.30 -1.20 -4.74
C VAL A 95 -6.86 -1.14 -6.18
N LEU A 96 -5.56 -0.95 -6.41
CA LEU A 96 -4.99 -0.92 -7.76
C LEU A 96 -5.18 -2.26 -8.49
N PHE A 97 -5.24 -3.38 -7.76
CA PHE A 97 -5.49 -4.70 -8.34
C PHE A 97 -6.99 -4.98 -8.59
N ASN A 98 -7.86 -4.67 -7.62
CA ASN A 98 -9.28 -5.04 -7.67
C ASN A 98 -10.16 -4.00 -8.38
N PHE A 99 -9.82 -2.71 -8.29
CA PHE A 99 -10.65 -1.66 -8.86
C PHE A 99 -10.80 -1.75 -10.38
N PRO A 100 -9.75 -2.07 -11.17
CA PRO A 100 -9.94 -2.30 -12.60
C PRO A 100 -10.86 -3.48 -12.91
N GLN A 101 -10.82 -4.56 -12.11
CA GLN A 101 -11.71 -5.71 -12.27
C GLN A 101 -13.17 -5.31 -12.02
N PHE A 102 -13.40 -4.50 -10.98
CA PHE A 102 -14.72 -3.93 -10.70
C PHE A 102 -15.19 -2.98 -11.80
N LEU A 103 -14.33 -2.06 -12.26
CA LEU A 103 -14.70 -1.04 -13.23
C LEU A 103 -14.97 -1.62 -14.63
N LEU A 104 -14.29 -2.70 -14.99
CA LEU A 104 -14.33 -3.30 -16.33
C LEU A 104 -15.18 -4.58 -16.40
N TYR A 105 -15.96 -4.90 -15.35
CA TYR A 105 -16.61 -6.20 -15.19
C TYR A 105 -17.58 -6.59 -16.32
N ASP A 106 -18.18 -5.60 -16.99
CA ASP A 106 -19.17 -5.76 -18.08
C ASP A 106 -18.62 -5.37 -19.45
N ILE A 107 -17.36 -4.98 -19.53
CA ILE A 107 -16.71 -4.59 -20.77
C ILE A 107 -16.26 -5.85 -21.52
N SER A 108 -16.73 -5.99 -22.76
CA SER A 108 -16.27 -7.06 -23.65
C SER A 108 -14.82 -6.77 -24.08
N GLU A 109 -13.92 -7.74 -23.88
CA GLU A 109 -12.48 -7.63 -24.15
C GLU A 109 -11.82 -6.41 -23.49
N PRO A 110 -11.82 -6.32 -22.14
CA PRO A 110 -11.34 -5.15 -21.45
C PRO A 110 -9.82 -4.99 -21.65
N VAL A 111 -9.41 -3.77 -22.04
CA VAL A 111 -7.99 -3.41 -22.20
C VAL A 111 -7.54 -2.62 -20.99
N MET A 112 -6.51 -3.11 -20.31
CA MET A 112 -5.84 -2.39 -19.22
C MET A 112 -4.43 -2.05 -19.68
N ALA A 113 -4.01 -0.79 -19.56
CA ALA A 113 -2.62 -0.45 -19.71
C ALA A 113 -1.83 -1.09 -18.56
N TYR A 114 -0.91 -2.00 -18.90
CA TYR A 114 0.07 -2.56 -17.97
C TYR A 114 1.47 -2.27 -18.52
N THR A 115 2.41 -1.98 -17.62
CA THR A 115 3.83 -1.76 -17.91
C THR A 115 4.65 -3.00 -17.63
#